data_AF-A0A7R9T2U7-F1
#
_entry.id   AF-A0A7R9T2U7-F1
#
_cell.length_a   1.000
_cell.length_b   1.000
_cell.length_c   1.000
_cell.angle_alpha   90.00
_cell.angle_beta   90.00
_cell.angle_gamma   90.00
#
_symmetry.space_group_name_H-M   'P 1'
#
loop_
_entity.id
_entity.type
_entity.pdbx_description
1 polymer ?
#
loop_
_entity_poly.entity_id
_entity_poly.type
_entity_poly.pdbx_seq_one_letter_code
_entity_poly.pdbx_strand_id
1 'polypeptide(L)'
;MRAMGAEMAGAAGTSSNATRADARRERREGLARRERGVGRRAWVERRSGVGRRETMTRTRASDGRDAAEVGRAAADSFEPKYVRKPVPVYVMLPLNVVTNDGEVNDPEALERGLRALSEIGVEGVMIDVWWGIVERDGPRKYDWAAYREVIDMIKDAGLKVQAVMSFHACGANVGDVVEIPLPDWVLEAGKKDPDLFFTDQYGYRNPECISLWADNAATLAGRTPMNTYKDFMISFRNTFKAELGTTLTEIAVGCGPCGELRYPAYPENRFAQKASQWRFPGIGEFQCYDQRSLLSLSRAASEAGHIEWGGSGPHDTGGYNNLPFETGFFRYDGGSWDSEYGSFFLSWYSSELVNHGDRMLEMTKRVFDKRGVTLAIKCAGVHWWYNVRSHAAELTAGYFNTRAGEFVSERDGYAPIVRVCKKHGARLNFTCVEMHDSDHPWYCYCGPEGLLRQIRSACARFDVPFAGENALCRFDQAAYDKIIKNCAGEGNDEEMWREGTMLPPMACFTFLRFNAELFSPFAFESFRIFVQRMRDETGLLDTSIGDTSDEEASTEDVDEISSESRVQLGL
;
A
#
# COMPACT_ATOMS: atom_id res chain seq x y z
N MET A 1 -6.52 6.29 65.45
CA MET A 1 -7.62 7.03 66.10
C MET A 1 -8.68 7.26 65.05
N ARG A 2 -9.80 6.52 65.13
CA ARG A 2 -11.14 7.04 65.50
C ARG A 2 -11.59 8.20 64.61
N ALA A 3 -12.79 8.26 64.04
CA ALA A 3 -13.92 7.34 63.91
C ALA A 3 -15.01 8.12 63.14
N MET A 4 -15.85 7.40 62.42
CA MET A 4 -17.31 7.57 62.34
C MET A 4 -17.93 8.75 61.57
N GLY A 5 -18.97 8.39 60.80
CA GLY A 5 -20.18 9.20 60.68
C GLY A 5 -20.98 8.94 59.40
N ALA A 6 -21.73 7.84 59.37
CA ALA A 6 -22.66 7.48 58.31
C ALA A 6 -24.02 8.21 58.43
N GLU A 7 -24.87 7.92 57.44
CA GLU A 7 -26.36 7.90 57.49
C GLU A 7 -27.14 9.18 57.14
N MET A 8 -27.88 9.17 56.02
CA MET A 8 -29.27 8.66 55.97
C MET A 8 -29.89 8.85 54.59
N ALA A 9 -30.70 7.86 54.20
CA ALA A 9 -31.44 7.75 52.95
C ALA A 9 -32.89 8.19 53.10
N GLY A 10 -33.51 8.56 51.97
CA GLY A 10 -34.91 8.24 51.66
C GLY A 10 -35.92 9.40 51.69
N ALA A 11 -36.48 9.73 50.52
CA ALA A 11 -37.92 9.55 50.23
C ALA A 11 -38.27 10.04 48.81
N ALA A 12 -39.03 9.21 48.10
CA ALA A 12 -39.56 9.41 46.76
C ALA A 12 -40.82 10.31 46.76
N GLY A 13 -41.11 10.94 45.61
CA GLY A 13 -42.38 11.64 45.38
C GLY A 13 -42.49 12.24 43.98
N THR A 14 -43.36 11.66 43.16
CA THR A 14 -43.70 11.91 41.75
C THR A 14 -44.29 13.30 41.44
N SER A 15 -44.00 13.87 40.25
CA SER A 15 -45.00 14.06 39.17
C SER A 15 -44.66 15.18 38.15
N SER A 16 -45.17 14.94 36.93
CA SER A 16 -45.63 15.89 35.91
C SER A 16 -44.73 16.19 34.70
N ASN A 17 -45.03 15.43 33.65
CA ASN A 17 -44.92 15.78 32.24
C ASN A 17 -45.57 17.16 31.95
N ALA A 18 -44.76 18.20 31.80
CA ALA A 18 -45.12 19.43 31.09
C ALA A 18 -43.85 20.22 30.83
N THR A 19 -43.25 20.09 29.64
CA THR A 19 -42.28 21.03 29.03
C THR A 19 -41.70 20.54 27.70
N ARG A 20 -42.03 19.31 27.25
CA ARG A 20 -41.63 18.80 25.91
C ARG A 20 -42.53 19.23 24.75
N ALA A 21 -43.55 20.06 24.98
CA ALA A 21 -44.52 20.47 23.95
C ALA A 21 -44.26 21.87 23.34
N ASP A 22 -43.51 22.76 24.00
CA ASP A 22 -43.37 24.16 23.54
C ASP A 22 -42.11 24.46 22.71
N ALA A 23 -41.10 23.57 22.69
CA ALA A 23 -39.90 23.77 21.87
C ALA A 23 -40.02 23.28 20.40
N ARG A 24 -41.19 22.76 20.00
CA ARG A 24 -41.45 22.23 18.64
C ARG A 24 -42.32 23.14 17.76
N ARG A 25 -42.81 24.27 18.26
CA ARG A 25 -43.69 25.17 17.50
C ARG A 25 -42.98 26.35 16.81
N GLU A 26 -41.77 26.71 17.23
CA GLU A 26 -40.99 27.80 16.61
C GLU A 26 -40.02 27.34 15.49
N ARG A 27 -39.93 26.04 15.22
CA ARG A 27 -39.06 25.48 14.17
C ARG A 27 -39.76 25.20 12.83
N ARG A 28 -41.03 25.60 12.67
CA ARG A 28 -41.82 25.34 11.46
C ARG A 28 -42.21 26.57 10.62
N GLU A 29 -41.77 27.78 10.97
CA GLU A 29 -42.06 28.99 10.17
C GLU A 29 -40.81 29.68 9.58
N GLY A 30 -39.62 29.11 9.74
CA GLY A 30 -38.37 29.61 9.11
C GLY A 30 -38.02 29.00 7.74
N LEU A 31 -38.80 28.03 7.26
CA LEU A 31 -38.50 27.18 6.11
C LEU A 31 -39.59 27.30 5.02
N ALA A 32 -39.97 28.53 4.69
CA ALA A 32 -40.85 28.82 3.55
C ALA A 32 -40.61 30.23 3.00
N ARG A 33 -39.33 30.63 2.85
CA ARG A 33 -38.99 31.88 2.14
C ARG A 33 -37.51 31.91 1.72
N ARG A 34 -37.12 30.99 0.82
CA ARG A 34 -35.90 31.13 0.01
C ARG A 34 -35.88 30.18 -1.19
N GLU A 35 -37.01 30.08 -1.87
CA GLU A 35 -37.06 29.64 -3.27
C GLU A 35 -37.72 30.76 -4.07
N ARG A 36 -36.88 31.54 -4.77
CA ARG A 36 -37.17 32.33 -5.98
C ARG A 36 -35.98 33.26 -6.26
N GLY A 37 -35.18 32.91 -7.27
CA GLY A 37 -34.07 33.75 -7.71
C GLY A 37 -33.05 33.06 -8.62
N VAL A 38 -33.51 32.30 -9.62
CA VAL A 38 -32.62 31.78 -10.69
C VAL A 38 -32.37 32.92 -11.68
N GLY A 39 -31.23 33.61 -11.54
CA GLY A 39 -30.71 34.56 -12.51
C GLY A 39 -29.56 33.94 -13.30
N ARG A 40 -29.83 33.51 -14.53
CA ARG A 40 -28.83 33.04 -15.50
C ARG A 40 -27.84 34.17 -15.81
N ARG A 41 -26.54 33.94 -15.64
CA ARG A 41 -25.50 34.76 -16.26
C ARG A 41 -24.73 33.91 -17.28
N ALA A 42 -24.97 34.23 -18.54
CA ALA A 42 -24.26 33.68 -19.69
C ALA A 42 -22.86 34.28 -19.75
N TRP A 43 -21.85 33.44 -19.92
CA TRP A 43 -20.50 33.85 -20.30
C TRP A 43 -20.45 34.02 -21.82
N VAL A 44 -20.12 35.23 -22.25
CA VAL A 44 -19.89 35.61 -23.65
C VAL A 44 -18.41 35.39 -23.96
N GLU A 45 -18.11 34.38 -24.76
CA GLU A 45 -16.77 34.13 -25.29
C GLU A 45 -16.60 34.92 -26.59
N ARG A 46 -15.70 35.92 -26.58
CA ARG A 46 -15.35 36.71 -27.75
C ARG A 46 -14.30 35.96 -28.58
N ARG A 47 -14.73 35.33 -29.67
CA ARG A 47 -13.86 34.99 -30.81
C ARG A 47 -13.70 36.21 -31.72
N SER A 48 -12.47 36.61 -31.98
CA SER A 48 -12.12 37.43 -33.14
C SER A 48 -11.33 36.56 -34.10
N GLY A 49 -11.91 36.34 -35.29
CA GLY A 49 -11.22 35.74 -36.42
C GLY A 49 -10.76 36.85 -37.37
N VAL A 50 -9.58 36.68 -37.94
CA VAL A 50 -9.22 37.27 -39.23
C VAL A 50 -8.71 36.12 -40.09
N GLY A 51 -9.45 35.85 -41.16
CA GLY A 51 -9.13 34.80 -42.12
C GLY A 51 -8.17 35.28 -43.20
N ARG A 52 -7.60 34.29 -43.91
CA ARG A 52 -7.31 34.43 -45.33
C ARG A 52 -7.53 33.08 -46.01
N ARG A 53 -8.47 33.09 -46.96
CA ARG A 53 -8.70 32.05 -47.97
C ARG A 53 -7.52 32.06 -48.94
N GLU A 54 -7.11 30.88 -49.36
CA GLU A 54 -6.74 30.65 -50.76
C GLU A 54 -7.17 29.24 -51.18
N THR A 55 -7.96 29.22 -52.25
CA THR A 55 -8.50 28.07 -52.95
C THR A 55 -7.49 27.61 -54.00
N MET A 56 -7.24 26.31 -54.13
CA MET A 56 -6.87 25.76 -55.43
C MET A 56 -7.46 24.37 -55.70
N THR A 57 -7.89 24.26 -56.94
CA THR A 57 -8.75 23.32 -57.63
C THR A 57 -8.21 21.90 -57.80
N ARG A 58 -9.17 20.99 -57.59
CA ARG A 58 -9.37 19.62 -58.11
C ARG A 58 -8.78 19.33 -59.51
N THR A 59 -8.11 18.18 -59.63
CA THR A 59 -8.02 17.35 -60.85
C THR A 59 -8.40 15.91 -60.51
N ARG A 60 -9.04 15.23 -61.46
CA ARG A 60 -9.79 13.97 -61.34
C ARG A 60 -9.10 12.86 -62.16
N ALA A 61 -9.47 11.61 -61.86
CA ALA A 61 -9.21 10.34 -62.57
C ALA A 61 -7.88 9.65 -62.17
N SER A 62 -7.80 8.33 -61.95
CA SER A 62 -8.71 7.18 -62.10
C SER A 62 -8.10 5.97 -61.37
N ASP A 63 -8.91 4.92 -61.18
CA ASP A 63 -8.52 3.57 -60.73
C ASP A 63 -8.16 3.47 -59.23
N GLY A 64 -8.58 2.48 -58.47
CA GLY A 64 -9.36 1.28 -58.72
C GLY A 64 -9.88 0.79 -57.37
N ARG A 65 -10.49 -0.37 -57.38
CA ARG A 65 -11.16 -1.06 -56.27
C ARG A 65 -10.25 -1.19 -55.03
N ASP A 66 -10.88 -1.32 -53.87
CA ASP A 66 -10.33 -1.65 -52.53
C ASP A 66 -10.31 -0.49 -51.52
N ALA A 67 -11.51 -0.11 -51.06
CA ALA A 67 -11.69 0.74 -49.88
C ALA A 67 -12.96 0.33 -49.13
N ALA A 68 -13.01 -0.92 -48.68
CA ALA A 68 -14.00 -1.39 -47.70
C ALA A 68 -13.41 -2.32 -46.63
N GLU A 69 -12.08 -2.36 -46.49
CA GLU A 69 -11.39 -3.29 -45.59
C GLU A 69 -10.17 -2.65 -44.90
N VAL A 70 -10.32 -1.41 -44.40
CA VAL A 70 -9.34 -0.82 -43.48
C VAL A 70 -10.08 -0.04 -42.42
N GLY A 71 -10.75 -0.77 -41.52
CA GLY A 71 -11.62 -0.18 -40.52
C GLY A 71 -11.93 -1.08 -39.33
N ARG A 72 -11.04 -2.03 -39.03
CA ARG A 72 -10.97 -2.74 -37.73
C ARG A 72 -9.51 -3.06 -37.47
N ALA A 73 -8.71 -2.04 -37.16
CA ALA A 73 -7.55 -2.29 -36.31
C ALA A 73 -8.14 -2.85 -35.01
N ALA A 74 -7.82 -4.09 -34.70
CA ALA A 74 -8.22 -4.74 -33.47
C ALA A 74 -7.91 -3.78 -32.32
N ALA A 75 -8.94 -3.41 -31.56
CA ALA A 75 -8.72 -2.94 -30.21
C ALA A 75 -7.93 -4.05 -29.53
N ASP A 76 -6.65 -3.82 -29.23
CA ASP A 76 -5.88 -4.73 -28.41
C ASP A 76 -6.70 -4.97 -27.13
N SER A 77 -7.27 -6.17 -27.00
CA SER A 77 -8.01 -6.61 -25.83
C SER A 77 -7.08 -6.44 -24.64
N PHE A 78 -7.53 -5.67 -23.65
CA PHE A 78 -6.70 -5.28 -22.54
C PHE A 78 -6.88 -6.27 -21.42
N GLU A 79 -6.13 -7.35 -21.56
CA GLU A 79 -6.04 -8.32 -20.50
C GLU A 79 -4.62 -8.30 -19.95
N PRO A 80 -4.42 -7.86 -18.69
CA PRO A 80 -3.14 -8.06 -18.04
C PRO A 80 -2.87 -9.57 -18.01
N LYS A 81 -1.83 -10.04 -18.70
CA LYS A 81 -1.56 -11.49 -18.91
C LYS A 81 -1.56 -12.34 -17.64
N TYR A 82 -1.42 -11.74 -16.46
CA TYR A 82 -1.45 -12.41 -15.17
C TYR A 82 -2.86 -12.78 -14.69
N VAL A 83 -3.94 -12.13 -15.16
CA VAL A 83 -5.30 -12.35 -14.62
C VAL A 83 -5.90 -13.72 -14.97
N ARG A 84 -5.38 -14.39 -16.01
CA ARG A 84 -5.80 -15.74 -16.44
C ARG A 84 -5.22 -16.86 -15.58
N LYS A 85 -4.23 -16.57 -14.76
CA LYS A 85 -3.58 -17.58 -13.91
C LYS A 85 -4.05 -17.40 -12.48
N PRO A 86 -4.07 -18.48 -11.68
CA PRO A 86 -4.28 -18.35 -10.25
C PRO A 86 -3.25 -17.39 -9.64
N VAL A 87 -3.69 -16.64 -8.63
CA VAL A 87 -2.86 -15.68 -7.90
C VAL A 87 -1.80 -16.45 -7.12
N PRO A 88 -0.50 -16.28 -7.44
CA PRO A 88 0.55 -17.02 -6.76
C PRO A 88 0.70 -16.56 -5.31
N VAL A 89 0.93 -17.52 -4.41
CA VAL A 89 1.20 -17.29 -2.99
C VAL A 89 2.69 -17.34 -2.73
N TYR A 90 3.21 -16.31 -2.09
CA TYR A 90 4.56 -16.25 -1.53
C TYR A 90 4.48 -16.27 -0.01
N VAL A 91 5.58 -16.65 0.65
CA VAL A 91 5.70 -16.56 2.12
C VAL A 91 6.91 -15.72 2.48
N MET A 92 6.73 -14.72 3.33
CA MET A 92 7.85 -13.91 3.80
C MET A 92 8.70 -14.73 4.77
N LEU A 93 10.02 -14.77 4.58
CA LEU A 93 10.97 -15.48 5.47
C LEU A 93 11.07 -14.79 6.83
N PRO A 94 11.63 -15.42 7.87
CA PRO A 94 11.87 -14.75 9.16
C PRO A 94 12.70 -13.48 9.01
N LEU A 95 12.42 -12.44 9.81
CA LEU A 95 13.17 -11.18 9.79
C LEU A 95 14.68 -11.39 10.00
N ASN A 96 15.04 -12.35 10.84
CA ASN A 96 16.40 -12.75 11.19
C ASN A 96 16.89 -13.99 10.43
N VAL A 97 16.36 -14.30 9.24
CA VAL A 97 16.86 -15.43 8.44
C VAL A 97 18.38 -15.35 8.20
N VAL A 98 18.90 -14.12 8.11
CA VAL A 98 20.32 -13.82 8.28
C VAL A 98 20.49 -13.03 9.58
N THR A 99 21.43 -13.45 10.43
CA THR A 99 21.73 -12.80 11.72
C THR A 99 22.52 -11.50 11.54
N ASN A 100 22.58 -10.66 12.57
CA ASN A 100 23.37 -9.42 12.55
C ASN A 100 24.87 -9.66 12.28
N ASP A 101 25.37 -10.85 12.62
CA ASP A 101 26.76 -11.26 12.36
C ASP A 101 27.00 -11.74 10.91
N GLY A 102 25.93 -11.85 10.11
CA GLY A 102 25.98 -12.28 8.71
C GLY A 102 26.02 -13.80 8.54
N GLU A 103 25.33 -14.54 9.41
CA GLU A 103 25.20 -16.00 9.36
C GLU A 103 23.75 -16.41 9.08
N VAL A 104 23.53 -17.60 8.50
CA VAL A 104 22.18 -18.13 8.31
C VAL A 104 21.63 -18.62 9.66
N ASN A 105 20.45 -18.11 10.05
CA ASN A 105 19.81 -18.53 11.28
C ASN A 105 19.04 -19.84 11.08
N ASP A 106 19.41 -20.88 11.83
CA ASP A 106 18.82 -22.23 11.78
C ASP A 106 18.62 -22.77 10.34
N PRO A 107 19.72 -23.02 9.61
CA PRO A 107 19.67 -23.43 8.20
C PRO A 107 18.89 -24.74 8.00
N GLU A 108 18.96 -25.67 8.94
CA GLU A 108 18.23 -26.95 8.84
C GLU A 108 16.71 -26.77 8.95
N ALA A 109 16.24 -25.93 9.88
CA ALA A 109 14.82 -25.63 9.98
C ALA A 109 14.32 -24.82 8.77
N LEU A 110 15.14 -23.89 8.28
CA LEU A 110 14.85 -23.14 7.06
C LEU A 110 14.67 -24.09 5.87
N GLU A 111 15.62 -24.99 5.63
CA GLU A 111 15.56 -25.96 4.53
C GLU A 111 14.31 -26.85 4.59
N ARG A 112 13.99 -27.39 5.78
CA ARG A 112 12.78 -28.19 5.97
C ARG A 112 11.50 -27.39 5.71
N GLY A 113 11.43 -26.15 6.21
CA GLY A 113 10.29 -25.28 6.00
C GLY A 113 10.11 -24.91 4.53
N LEU A 114 11.20 -24.59 3.82
CA LEU A 114 11.17 -24.31 2.38
C LEU A 114 10.64 -25.49 1.57
N ARG A 115 11.09 -26.71 1.87
CA ARG A 115 10.55 -27.93 1.24
C ARG A 115 9.07 -28.11 1.51
N ALA A 116 8.64 -27.96 2.76
CA ALA A 116 7.24 -28.08 3.13
C ALA A 116 6.36 -27.05 2.41
N LEU A 117 6.82 -25.81 2.26
CA LEU A 117 6.11 -24.78 1.48
C LEU A 117 6.04 -25.14 -0.01
N SER A 118 7.12 -25.64 -0.59
CA SER A 118 7.14 -26.10 -1.99
C SER A 118 6.15 -27.26 -2.21
N GLU A 119 6.08 -28.23 -1.29
CA GLU A 119 5.19 -29.40 -1.41
C GLU A 119 3.71 -29.03 -1.43
N ILE A 120 3.32 -27.96 -0.76
CA ILE A 120 1.93 -27.48 -0.72
C ILE A 120 1.59 -26.50 -1.85
N GLY A 121 2.54 -26.19 -2.74
CA GLY A 121 2.30 -25.36 -3.92
C GLY A 121 2.50 -23.85 -3.71
N VAL A 122 3.28 -23.44 -2.69
CA VAL A 122 3.74 -22.04 -2.59
C VAL A 122 4.66 -21.73 -3.78
N GLU A 123 4.47 -20.57 -4.41
CA GLU A 123 5.22 -20.15 -5.60
C GLU A 123 6.66 -19.72 -5.25
N GLY A 124 6.84 -19.10 -4.09
CA GLY A 124 8.12 -18.57 -3.67
C GLY A 124 8.12 -17.95 -2.29
N VAL A 125 9.18 -17.24 -1.99
CA VAL A 125 9.36 -16.52 -0.73
C VAL A 125 9.75 -15.07 -0.96
N MET A 126 9.45 -14.24 0.04
CA MET A 126 9.96 -12.87 0.11
C MET A 126 11.04 -12.78 1.19
N ILE A 127 12.14 -12.09 0.89
CA ILE A 127 13.29 -11.94 1.79
C ILE A 127 13.72 -10.48 1.92
N ASP A 128 13.92 -10.04 3.16
CA ASP A 128 14.57 -8.77 3.47
C ASP A 128 16.08 -8.88 3.27
N VAL A 129 16.62 -8.05 2.38
CA VAL A 129 18.06 -7.92 2.15
C VAL A 129 18.55 -6.69 2.92
N TRP A 130 18.91 -6.90 4.19
CA TRP A 130 19.20 -5.86 5.16
C TRP A 130 20.50 -5.13 4.85
N TRP A 131 20.40 -3.82 4.64
CA TRP A 131 21.56 -2.97 4.44
C TRP A 131 22.52 -3.02 5.64
N GLY A 132 21.96 -3.00 6.86
CA GLY A 132 22.69 -3.09 8.13
C GLY A 132 23.58 -4.32 8.27
N ILE A 133 23.17 -5.46 7.71
CA ILE A 133 23.91 -6.72 7.78
C ILE A 133 24.95 -6.80 6.66
N VAL A 134 24.54 -6.49 5.43
CA VAL A 134 25.40 -6.71 4.25
C VAL A 134 26.57 -5.71 4.21
N GLU A 135 26.36 -4.45 4.58
CA GLU A 135 27.41 -3.40 4.55
C GLU A 135 27.91 -3.06 5.97
N ARG A 136 27.93 -4.06 6.87
CA ARG A 136 28.27 -3.90 8.31
C ARG A 136 29.73 -3.49 8.57
N ASP A 137 30.67 -4.03 7.79
CA ASP A 137 32.12 -3.80 7.99
C ASP A 137 32.63 -2.44 7.49
N GLY A 138 31.74 -1.64 6.93
CA GLY A 138 32.01 -0.27 6.48
C GLY A 138 31.62 0.00 5.01
N PRO A 139 31.81 1.25 4.56
CA PRO A 139 31.43 1.67 3.23
C PRO A 139 32.01 0.78 2.12
N ARG A 140 31.13 0.26 1.25
CA ARG A 140 31.41 -0.62 0.10
C ARG A 140 32.03 -1.97 0.43
N LYS A 141 31.97 -2.40 1.69
CA LYS A 141 32.36 -3.75 2.10
C LYS A 141 31.11 -4.59 2.22
N TYR A 142 30.67 -5.13 1.09
CA TYR A 142 29.47 -5.94 1.00
C TYR A 142 29.79 -7.41 1.26
N ASP A 143 29.18 -7.99 2.28
CA ASP A 143 29.21 -9.42 2.53
C ASP A 143 27.86 -10.04 2.17
N TRP A 144 27.90 -10.94 1.19
CA TRP A 144 26.73 -11.62 0.63
C TRP A 144 26.70 -13.12 0.96
N ALA A 145 27.63 -13.62 1.79
CA ALA A 145 27.82 -15.06 1.99
C ALA A 145 26.53 -15.77 2.48
N ALA A 146 25.95 -15.32 3.60
CA ALA A 146 24.72 -15.90 4.12
C ALA A 146 23.51 -15.71 3.19
N TYR A 147 23.38 -14.56 2.54
CA TYR A 147 22.31 -14.34 1.56
C TYR A 147 22.44 -15.28 0.35
N ARG A 148 23.66 -15.61 -0.07
CA ARG A 148 23.88 -16.62 -1.12
C ARG A 148 23.45 -18.00 -0.66
N GLU A 149 23.87 -18.42 0.52
CA GLU A 149 23.47 -19.69 1.09
C GLU A 149 21.94 -19.83 1.17
N VAL A 150 21.25 -18.79 1.66
CA VAL A 150 19.78 -18.77 1.71
C VAL A 150 19.15 -18.82 0.31
N ILE A 151 19.65 -18.04 -0.66
CA ILE A 151 19.12 -18.06 -2.03
C ILE A 151 19.36 -19.41 -2.71
N ASP A 152 20.49 -20.06 -2.45
CA ASP A 152 20.79 -21.39 -2.96
C ASP A 152 19.83 -22.44 -2.35
N MET A 153 19.54 -22.38 -1.03
CA MET A 153 18.52 -23.24 -0.40
C MET A 153 17.12 -23.05 -1.00
N ILE A 154 16.71 -21.81 -1.25
CA ILE A 154 15.40 -21.50 -1.85
C ILE A 154 15.34 -22.03 -3.29
N LYS A 155 16.42 -21.86 -4.06
CA LYS A 155 16.55 -22.37 -5.42
C LYS A 155 16.49 -23.90 -5.46
N ASP A 156 17.18 -24.58 -4.54
CA ASP A 156 17.19 -26.04 -4.45
C ASP A 156 15.81 -26.59 -4.05
N ALA A 157 15.02 -25.82 -3.31
CA ALA A 157 13.61 -26.11 -3.04
C ALA A 157 12.68 -25.80 -4.23
N GLY A 158 13.19 -25.27 -5.35
CA GLY A 158 12.39 -24.95 -6.53
C GLY A 158 11.50 -23.70 -6.39
N LEU A 159 11.74 -22.88 -5.37
CA LEU A 159 10.94 -21.71 -5.04
C LEU A 159 11.52 -20.44 -5.69
N LYS A 160 10.65 -19.45 -5.96
CA LYS A 160 11.05 -18.11 -6.40
C LYS A 160 11.39 -17.19 -5.23
N VAL A 161 12.09 -16.10 -5.51
CA VAL A 161 12.49 -15.08 -4.55
C VAL A 161 12.01 -13.70 -4.98
N GLN A 162 11.32 -13.02 -4.06
CA GLN A 162 11.09 -11.58 -4.08
C GLN A 162 12.07 -10.94 -3.08
N ALA A 163 13.07 -10.21 -3.57
CA ALA A 163 14.09 -9.60 -2.72
C ALA A 163 13.72 -8.14 -2.42
N VAL A 164 13.67 -7.79 -1.14
CA VAL A 164 13.48 -6.42 -0.67
C VAL A 164 14.85 -5.80 -0.42
N MET A 165 15.15 -4.69 -1.10
CA MET A 165 16.35 -3.89 -0.80
C MET A 165 16.06 -3.05 0.45
N SER A 166 16.35 -3.62 1.63
CA SER A 166 15.92 -3.09 2.91
C SER A 166 16.88 -2.02 3.43
N PHE A 167 16.73 -0.79 2.90
CA PHE A 167 17.46 0.42 3.31
C PHE A 167 16.90 1.08 4.59
N HIS A 168 16.44 0.27 5.52
CA HIS A 168 15.81 0.69 6.77
C HIS A 168 16.21 -0.28 7.91
N ALA A 169 16.01 0.15 9.14
CA ALA A 169 16.16 -0.67 10.33
C ALA A 169 14.89 -1.48 10.64
N CYS A 170 15.06 -2.61 11.31
CA CYS A 170 14.00 -3.43 11.90
C CYS A 170 13.99 -3.22 13.43
N GLY A 171 12.81 -3.15 14.06
CA GLY A 171 12.67 -3.14 15.53
C GLY A 171 11.76 -2.03 16.09
N ALA A 172 11.36 -1.06 15.27
CA ALA A 172 10.64 0.14 15.73
C ALA A 172 9.13 0.14 15.41
N ASN A 173 8.64 -0.88 14.70
CA ASN A 173 7.27 -0.93 14.19
C ASN A 173 6.47 -2.11 14.75
N VAL A 174 5.15 -2.06 14.54
CA VAL A 174 4.21 -3.11 14.93
C VAL A 174 4.63 -4.44 14.32
N GLY A 175 4.85 -5.45 15.17
CA GLY A 175 5.19 -6.81 14.73
C GLY A 175 6.69 -7.11 14.61
N ASP A 176 7.56 -6.12 14.80
CA ASP A 176 9.00 -6.37 14.84
C ASP A 176 9.39 -7.10 16.14
N VAL A 177 10.02 -8.27 15.98
CA VAL A 177 10.49 -9.12 17.09
C VAL A 177 12.02 -9.20 17.20
N VAL A 178 12.71 -8.53 16.28
CA VAL A 178 14.18 -8.51 16.17
C VAL A 178 14.64 -7.07 15.90
N GLU A 179 15.81 -6.71 16.40
CA GLU A 179 16.48 -5.44 16.13
C GLU A 179 17.61 -5.62 15.10
N ILE A 180 17.47 -4.97 13.95
CA ILE A 180 18.47 -4.92 12.88
C ILE A 180 18.67 -3.45 12.52
N PRO A 181 19.72 -2.78 13.03
CA PRO A 181 19.92 -1.36 12.79
C PRO A 181 20.40 -1.06 11.36
N LEU A 182 20.41 0.22 10.98
CA LEU A 182 21.24 0.67 9.85
C LEU A 182 22.72 0.39 10.14
N PRO A 183 23.61 0.34 9.12
CA PRO A 183 25.03 0.12 9.37
C PRO A 183 25.61 1.13 10.37
N ASP A 184 26.47 0.68 11.29
CA ASP A 184 27.04 1.54 12.34
C ASP A 184 27.71 2.80 11.77
N TRP A 185 28.40 2.67 10.64
CA TRP A 185 29.07 3.81 9.99
C TRP A 185 28.09 4.88 9.47
N VAL A 186 26.82 4.51 9.20
CA VAL A 186 25.72 5.42 8.84
C VAL A 186 25.19 6.10 10.10
N LEU A 187 25.00 5.35 11.19
CA LEU A 187 24.59 5.91 12.48
C LEU A 187 25.63 6.91 13.02
N GLU A 188 26.92 6.61 12.88
CA GLU A 188 28.02 7.52 13.19
C GLU A 188 28.03 8.77 12.29
N ALA A 189 27.64 8.64 11.02
CA ALA A 189 27.44 9.81 10.15
C ALA A 189 26.28 10.67 10.65
N GLY A 190 25.18 10.07 11.10
CA GLY A 190 24.05 10.78 11.69
C GLY A 190 24.37 11.47 13.01
N LYS A 191 25.34 10.99 13.79
CA LYS A 191 25.85 11.73 14.97
C LYS A 191 26.57 13.03 14.58
N LYS A 192 27.20 13.07 13.40
CA LYS A 192 27.91 14.26 12.88
C LYS A 192 26.98 15.20 12.11
N ASP A 193 25.97 14.64 11.45
CA ASP A 193 24.91 15.33 10.71
C ASP A 193 23.54 14.81 11.17
N PRO A 194 22.98 15.36 12.26
CA PRO A 194 21.70 14.90 12.81
C PRO A 194 20.52 15.06 11.85
N ASP A 195 20.61 16.00 10.89
CA ASP A 195 19.62 16.24 9.85
C ASP A 195 19.71 15.20 8.70
N LEU A 196 20.49 14.13 8.88
CA LEU A 196 20.45 12.93 8.05
C LEU A 196 19.15 12.13 8.28
N PHE A 197 18.54 12.25 9.46
CA PHE A 197 17.38 11.47 9.87
C PHE A 197 16.11 12.32 9.91
N PHE A 198 14.97 11.66 9.66
CA PHE A 198 13.65 12.28 9.82
C PHE A 198 13.47 12.80 11.24
N THR A 199 12.76 13.92 11.36
CA THR A 199 12.66 14.66 12.62
C THR A 199 11.25 15.14 12.89
N ASP A 200 10.75 14.87 14.08
CA ASP A 200 9.45 15.35 14.55
C ASP A 200 9.51 16.79 15.08
N GLN A 201 8.35 17.36 15.43
CA GLN A 201 8.26 18.74 15.93
C GLN A 201 8.98 18.97 17.28
N TYR A 202 9.26 17.89 18.02
CA TYR A 202 9.94 17.92 19.31
C TYR A 202 11.46 17.70 19.18
N GLY A 203 11.95 17.50 17.97
CA GLY A 203 13.36 17.30 17.65
C GLY A 203 13.87 15.87 17.82
N TYR A 204 12.97 14.88 17.99
CA TYR A 204 13.36 13.47 17.97
C TYR A 204 13.84 13.07 16.57
N ARG A 205 15.03 12.47 16.50
CA ARG A 205 15.65 12.00 15.26
C ARG A 205 15.39 10.51 15.12
N ASN A 206 14.70 10.08 14.07
CA ASN A 206 14.38 8.68 13.85
C ASN A 206 15.49 7.98 13.03
N PRO A 207 16.30 7.08 13.63
CA PRO A 207 17.41 6.40 12.95
C PRO A 207 16.97 5.19 12.12
N GLU A 208 15.66 4.95 11.95
CA GLU A 208 15.16 3.80 11.20
C GLU A 208 15.47 3.90 9.71
N CYS A 209 15.44 5.10 9.13
CA CYS A 209 15.82 5.33 7.74
C CYS A 209 16.31 6.76 7.55
N ILE A 210 17.05 6.99 6.47
CA ILE A 210 17.57 8.32 6.11
C ILE A 210 16.43 9.20 5.59
N SER A 211 16.40 10.47 6.02
CA SER A 211 15.46 11.48 5.54
C SER A 211 15.55 11.64 4.02
N LEU A 212 14.41 11.66 3.32
CA LEU A 212 14.38 11.88 1.88
C LEU A 212 14.96 13.24 1.46
N TRP A 213 14.98 14.21 2.38
CA TRP A 213 15.60 15.51 2.15
C TRP A 213 17.12 15.45 2.22
N ALA A 214 17.68 14.36 2.75
CA ALA A 214 19.11 14.06 2.74
C ALA A 214 19.54 13.21 1.54
N ASP A 215 18.66 12.84 0.59
CA ASP A 215 18.96 12.01 -0.59
C ASP A 215 20.27 12.38 -1.33
N ASN A 216 20.58 13.69 -1.38
CA ASN A 216 21.73 14.26 -2.06
C ASN A 216 22.83 14.79 -1.11
N ALA A 217 22.72 14.55 0.19
CA ALA A 217 23.71 14.98 1.17
C ALA A 217 24.96 14.09 1.11
N ALA A 218 26.14 14.65 0.84
CA ALA A 218 27.38 13.88 0.68
C ALA A 218 28.02 13.46 2.04
N THR A 219 27.21 13.00 3.00
CA THR A 219 27.63 12.74 4.39
C THR A 219 27.96 11.29 4.68
N LEU A 220 27.72 10.38 3.72
CA LEU A 220 27.99 8.94 3.85
C LEU A 220 29.37 8.57 3.29
N ALA A 221 30.43 8.91 4.02
CA ALA A 221 31.81 8.72 3.59
C ALA A 221 32.11 9.36 2.21
N GLY A 222 31.60 10.57 2.00
CA GLY A 222 31.73 11.33 0.74
C GLY A 222 30.72 10.93 -0.34
N ARG A 223 29.84 9.95 -0.10
CA ARG A 223 28.72 9.58 -0.98
C ARG A 223 27.41 10.19 -0.49
N THR A 224 26.45 10.28 -1.40
CA THR A 224 25.05 10.58 -1.06
C THR A 224 24.30 9.30 -0.72
N PRO A 225 23.20 9.35 0.08
CA PRO A 225 22.31 8.21 0.29
C PRO A 225 21.90 7.53 -1.01
N MET A 226 21.45 8.29 -2.01
CA MET A 226 21.08 7.74 -3.33
C MET A 226 22.24 6.98 -4.01
N ASN A 227 23.47 7.48 -3.92
CA ASN A 227 24.63 6.77 -4.48
C ASN A 227 24.98 5.51 -3.67
N THR A 228 24.80 5.54 -2.35
CA THR A 228 25.01 4.38 -1.47
C THR A 228 24.00 3.27 -1.78
N TYR A 229 22.72 3.60 -1.91
CA TYR A 229 21.67 2.64 -2.31
C TYR A 229 21.95 2.05 -3.69
N LYS A 230 22.37 2.90 -4.63
CA LYS A 230 22.76 2.46 -5.98
C LYS A 230 23.94 1.48 -5.96
N ASP A 231 25.01 1.80 -5.22
CA ASP A 231 26.19 0.96 -5.10
C ASP A 231 25.83 -0.42 -4.49
N PHE A 232 24.97 -0.42 -3.47
CA PHE A 232 24.45 -1.63 -2.84
C PHE A 232 23.70 -2.52 -3.85
N MET A 233 22.74 -1.96 -4.58
CA MET A 233 21.98 -2.70 -5.60
C MET A 233 22.87 -3.19 -6.75
N ILE A 234 23.88 -2.40 -7.16
CA ILE A 234 24.87 -2.83 -8.16
C ILE A 234 25.64 -4.05 -7.64
N SER A 235 26.07 -4.02 -6.37
CA SER A 235 26.75 -5.16 -5.76
C SER A 235 25.84 -6.39 -5.71
N PHE A 236 24.59 -6.25 -5.24
CA PHE A 236 23.60 -7.32 -5.21
C PHE A 236 23.42 -7.95 -6.60
N ARG A 237 23.16 -7.12 -7.61
CA ARG A 237 22.98 -7.56 -8.99
C ARG A 237 24.20 -8.31 -9.53
N ASN A 238 25.41 -7.84 -9.23
CA ASN A 238 26.63 -8.48 -9.70
C ASN A 238 26.84 -9.84 -9.02
N THR A 239 26.53 -9.94 -7.72
CA THR A 239 26.59 -11.18 -6.95
C THR A 239 25.59 -12.19 -7.49
N PHE A 240 24.30 -11.83 -7.58
CA PHE A 240 23.21 -12.77 -7.92
C PHE A 240 22.83 -12.77 -9.41
N LYS A 241 23.81 -12.49 -10.27
CA LYS A 241 23.56 -12.28 -11.71
C LYS A 241 22.91 -13.48 -12.39
N ALA A 242 23.21 -14.70 -11.96
CA ALA A 242 22.72 -15.92 -12.57
C ALA A 242 21.26 -16.22 -12.18
N GLU A 243 20.86 -15.76 -11.00
CA GLU A 243 19.56 -16.00 -10.38
C GLU A 243 18.52 -14.95 -10.81
N LEU A 244 18.95 -13.77 -11.28
CA LEU A 244 18.05 -12.72 -11.77
C LEU A 244 17.21 -13.18 -12.97
N GLY A 245 15.90 -13.01 -12.86
CA GLY A 245 14.91 -13.41 -13.86
C GLY A 245 14.59 -14.90 -13.88
N THR A 246 15.22 -15.69 -13.01
CA THR A 246 14.94 -17.12 -12.84
C THR A 246 14.41 -17.37 -11.43
N THR A 247 15.30 -17.58 -10.46
CA THR A 247 14.95 -17.71 -9.04
C THR A 247 14.54 -16.35 -8.46
N LEU A 248 15.35 -15.30 -8.66
CA LEU A 248 15.02 -13.94 -8.26
C LEU A 248 14.09 -13.32 -9.30
N THR A 249 12.83 -13.13 -8.95
CA THR A 249 11.80 -12.67 -9.89
C THR A 249 11.26 -11.28 -9.61
N GLU A 250 11.48 -10.75 -8.40
CA GLU A 250 11.10 -9.39 -8.02
C GLU A 250 12.19 -8.71 -7.20
N ILE A 251 12.38 -7.42 -7.46
CA ILE A 251 13.17 -6.49 -6.63
C ILE A 251 12.22 -5.41 -6.11
N ALA A 252 11.88 -5.49 -4.84
CA ALA A 252 11.16 -4.44 -4.14
C ALA A 252 12.18 -3.45 -3.54
N VAL A 253 12.09 -2.17 -3.91
CA VAL A 253 13.02 -1.16 -3.36
C VAL A 253 12.43 -0.53 -2.10
N GLY A 254 13.14 -0.65 -0.98
CA GLY A 254 12.77 0.01 0.27
C GLY A 254 12.89 1.53 0.16
N CYS A 255 11.80 2.26 0.43
CA CYS A 255 11.72 3.71 0.22
C CYS A 255 11.54 4.52 1.52
N GLY A 256 11.71 3.89 2.68
CA GLY A 256 11.42 4.50 3.96
C GLY A 256 11.32 3.48 5.10
N PRO A 257 10.68 3.83 6.22
CA PRO A 257 10.52 2.94 7.38
C PRO A 257 9.72 1.69 6.98
N CYS A 258 10.07 0.52 7.55
CA CYS A 258 9.61 -0.80 7.07
C CYS A 258 9.77 -1.07 5.56
N GLY A 259 10.62 -0.33 4.86
CA GLY A 259 10.76 -0.39 3.40
C GLY A 259 9.59 0.25 2.65
N GLU A 260 8.65 0.87 3.35
CA GLU A 260 7.44 1.47 2.80
C GLU A 260 7.72 2.90 2.33
N LEU A 261 7.07 3.33 1.24
CA LEU A 261 7.09 4.71 0.80
C LEU A 261 6.15 5.55 1.68
N ARG A 262 6.63 5.90 2.88
CA ARG A 262 5.95 6.78 3.84
C ARG A 262 6.95 7.52 4.71
N TYR A 263 6.45 8.47 5.49
CA TYR A 263 7.20 9.03 6.61
C TYR A 263 7.08 8.14 7.87
N PRO A 264 8.05 8.21 8.81
CA PRO A 264 7.98 7.49 10.08
C PRO A 264 7.04 8.18 11.08
N ALA A 265 5.77 8.30 10.72
CA ALA A 265 4.78 9.10 11.44
C ALA A 265 4.19 8.41 12.68
N TYR A 266 4.36 7.10 12.84
CA TYR A 266 3.82 6.31 13.94
C TYR A 266 4.84 5.29 14.53
N PRO A 267 6.08 5.68 14.88
CA PRO A 267 7.02 4.73 15.47
C PRO A 267 6.51 4.26 16.84
N GLU A 268 6.38 2.96 17.08
CA GLU A 268 6.01 2.44 18.41
C GLU A 268 7.16 2.58 19.42
N ASN A 269 8.39 2.56 18.88
CA ASN A 269 9.69 2.61 19.55
C ASN A 269 9.66 2.38 21.08
N ARG A 270 9.59 1.10 21.47
CA ARG A 270 9.43 0.68 22.87
C ARG A 270 10.69 0.84 23.72
N PHE A 271 11.84 1.16 23.10
CA PHE A 271 13.16 0.98 23.72
C PHE A 271 13.97 2.28 23.87
N ALA A 272 13.69 3.32 23.08
CA ALA A 272 14.42 4.58 23.17
C ALA A 272 13.75 5.59 24.12
N GLN A 273 14.46 5.99 25.18
CA GLN A 273 14.04 7.09 26.06
C GLN A 273 13.97 8.38 25.22
N LYS A 274 12.77 8.96 25.08
CA LYS A 274 12.40 10.12 24.23
C LYS A 274 11.99 9.81 22.78
N ALA A 275 11.90 8.55 22.38
CA ALA A 275 11.26 8.22 21.10
C ALA A 275 9.74 8.34 21.20
N SER A 276 9.10 8.39 20.03
CA SER A 276 7.64 8.31 19.89
C SER A 276 7.07 7.22 20.79
N GLN A 277 6.12 7.60 21.64
CA GLN A 277 5.27 6.66 22.38
C GLN A 277 3.97 6.41 21.61
N TRP A 278 4.00 6.48 20.28
CA TRP A 278 2.82 6.27 19.47
C TRP A 278 2.19 4.92 19.80
N ARG A 279 0.88 4.92 19.93
CA ARG A 279 0.06 3.74 20.12
C ARG A 279 -1.13 3.86 19.21
N PHE A 280 -1.50 2.74 18.60
CA PHE A 280 -2.74 2.65 17.86
C PHE A 280 -3.93 3.08 18.74
N PRO A 281 -4.85 3.93 18.25
CA PRO A 281 -4.96 4.50 16.90
C PRO A 281 -4.49 5.97 16.82
N GLY A 282 -3.39 6.40 17.45
CA GLY A 282 -2.96 7.81 17.41
C GLY A 282 -2.79 8.39 16.00
N ILE A 283 -3.04 9.69 15.80
CA ILE A 283 -2.91 10.34 14.48
C ILE A 283 -1.49 10.35 13.91
N GLY A 284 -0.46 10.12 14.73
CA GLY A 284 0.93 10.25 14.31
C GLY A 284 1.39 11.70 14.24
N GLU A 285 2.60 11.93 13.70
CA GLU A 285 3.15 13.29 13.55
C GLU A 285 3.87 13.49 12.22
N PHE A 286 3.83 14.72 11.71
CA PHE A 286 4.65 15.12 10.55
C PHE A 286 6.14 15.04 10.89
N GLN A 287 6.93 14.48 9.97
CA GLN A 287 8.35 14.15 10.18
C GLN A 287 9.30 15.06 9.39
N CYS A 288 8.92 16.33 9.23
CA CYS A 288 9.58 17.29 8.35
C CYS A 288 10.24 18.47 9.10
N TYR A 289 10.86 18.21 10.25
CA TYR A 289 11.51 19.24 11.07
C TYR A 289 13.04 19.17 11.06
N ASP A 290 13.64 18.39 10.16
CA ASP A 290 15.08 18.44 9.92
C ASP A 290 15.45 19.72 9.14
N GLN A 291 16.69 20.19 9.26
CA GLN A 291 17.06 21.47 8.66
C GLN A 291 16.89 21.49 7.13
N ARG A 292 17.03 20.33 6.46
CA ARG A 292 16.90 20.24 4.99
C ARG A 292 15.44 20.29 4.56
N SER A 293 14.56 19.62 5.30
CA SER A 293 13.11 19.67 5.08
C SER A 293 12.56 21.07 5.29
N LEU A 294 12.97 21.76 6.35
CA LEU A 294 12.57 23.14 6.63
C LEU A 294 13.04 24.11 5.52
N LEU A 295 14.24 23.91 4.98
CA LEU A 295 14.71 24.68 3.83
C LEU A 295 13.91 24.38 2.55
N SER A 296 13.54 23.12 2.30
CA SER A 296 12.67 22.73 1.18
C SER A 296 11.29 23.41 1.30
N LEU A 297 10.68 23.34 2.48
CA LEU A 297 9.40 23.98 2.78
C LEU A 297 9.46 25.50 2.59
N SER A 298 10.50 26.15 3.12
CA SER A 298 10.70 27.59 2.99
C SER A 298 10.78 28.05 1.53
N ARG A 299 11.47 27.27 0.68
CA ARG A 299 11.54 27.54 -0.76
C ARG A 299 10.18 27.37 -1.44
N ALA A 300 9.49 26.25 -1.18
CA ALA A 300 8.17 25.99 -1.74
C ALA A 300 7.16 27.08 -1.35
N ALA A 301 7.22 27.57 -0.12
CA ALA A 301 6.37 28.65 0.38
C ALA A 301 6.67 29.99 -0.32
N SER A 302 7.95 30.32 -0.52
CA SER A 302 8.36 31.50 -1.29
C SER A 302 7.92 31.43 -2.75
N GLU A 303 8.00 30.26 -3.39
CA GLU A 303 7.56 30.03 -4.77
C GLU A 303 6.04 30.13 -4.93
N ALA A 304 5.30 29.72 -3.89
CA ALA A 304 3.85 29.91 -3.81
C ALA A 304 3.42 31.37 -3.55
N GLY A 305 4.37 32.28 -3.29
CA GLY A 305 4.09 33.68 -2.97
C GLY A 305 3.68 33.93 -1.50
N HIS A 306 3.87 32.93 -0.64
CA HIS A 306 3.45 32.93 0.77
C HIS A 306 4.62 32.58 1.70
N ILE A 307 5.61 33.48 1.80
CA ILE A 307 6.84 33.25 2.59
C ILE A 307 6.50 32.90 4.06
N GLU A 308 5.41 33.44 4.58
CA GLU A 308 4.90 33.19 5.93
C GLU A 308 4.50 31.73 6.19
N TRP A 309 4.23 30.94 5.15
CA TRP A 309 3.92 29.50 5.27
C TRP A 309 5.16 28.62 5.41
N GLY A 310 6.35 29.17 5.17
CA GLY A 310 7.60 28.42 5.05
C GLY A 310 8.46 28.37 6.32
N GLY A 311 7.98 28.92 7.44
CA GLY A 311 8.76 29.06 8.67
C GLY A 311 8.96 27.76 9.46
N SER A 312 7.95 26.89 9.47
CA SER A 312 7.99 25.54 10.06
C SER A 312 6.83 24.70 9.53
N GLY A 313 6.77 23.42 9.92
CA GLY A 313 5.53 22.64 9.78
C GLY A 313 4.36 23.24 10.58
N PRO A 314 3.13 22.75 10.37
CA PRO A 314 1.94 23.23 11.06
C PRO A 314 2.08 23.12 12.59
N HIS A 315 1.58 24.13 13.30
CA HIS A 315 1.80 24.29 14.74
C HIS A 315 0.64 23.74 15.61
N ASP A 316 -0.49 23.40 15.00
CA ASP A 316 -1.74 23.02 15.66
C ASP A 316 -2.10 21.54 15.47
N THR A 317 -1.10 20.69 15.18
CA THR A 317 -1.26 19.27 14.85
C THR A 317 -1.38 18.33 16.04
N GLY A 318 -1.16 18.81 17.27
CA GLY A 318 -1.07 17.94 18.45
C GLY A 318 0.17 17.04 18.40
N GLY A 319 0.15 15.93 19.14
CA GLY A 319 1.20 14.91 19.12
C GLY A 319 0.72 13.52 18.72
N TYR A 320 1.63 12.55 18.69
CA TYR A 320 1.45 11.19 18.14
C TYR A 320 0.13 10.51 18.51
N ASN A 321 -0.29 10.63 19.78
CA ASN A 321 -1.44 9.90 20.33
C ASN A 321 -2.73 10.72 20.41
N ASN A 322 -2.73 11.96 19.94
CA ASN A 322 -3.96 12.73 19.88
C ASN A 322 -4.95 12.11 18.88
N LEU A 323 -6.22 12.42 19.07
CA LEU A 323 -7.29 12.08 18.14
C LEU A 323 -7.53 13.27 17.20
N PRO A 324 -8.02 13.06 15.97
CA PRO A 324 -8.15 14.14 14.99
C PRO A 324 -8.89 15.38 15.53
N PHE A 325 -9.98 15.14 16.26
CA PHE A 325 -10.85 16.16 16.84
C PHE A 325 -10.29 16.88 18.08
N GLU A 326 -9.15 16.44 18.62
CA GLU A 326 -8.44 17.11 19.72
C GLU A 326 -7.46 18.18 19.21
N THR A 327 -7.23 18.24 17.90
CA THR A 327 -6.20 19.08 17.28
C THR A 327 -6.83 20.26 16.55
N GLY A 328 -6.09 21.37 16.42
CA GLY A 328 -6.51 22.47 15.54
C GLY A 328 -6.40 22.10 14.08
N PHE A 329 -5.40 21.30 13.72
CA PHE A 329 -5.09 20.98 12.34
C PHE A 329 -6.07 19.97 11.73
N PHE A 330 -6.39 18.86 12.41
CA PHE A 330 -7.12 17.71 11.83
C PHE A 330 -8.62 17.64 12.17
N ARG A 331 -9.12 18.54 13.01
CA ARG A 331 -10.53 18.53 13.43
C ARG A 331 -11.48 18.69 12.24
N TYR A 332 -12.69 18.16 12.41
CA TYR A 332 -13.70 18.11 11.38
C TYR A 332 -14.18 19.50 10.92
N ASP A 333 -14.50 20.39 11.86
CA ASP A 333 -14.99 21.75 11.58
C ASP A 333 -13.88 22.78 11.78
N GLY A 334 -13.57 23.56 10.75
CA GLY A 334 -12.56 24.62 10.81
C GLY A 334 -11.15 24.08 11.14
N GLY A 335 -10.84 22.87 10.69
CA GLY A 335 -9.51 22.29 10.79
C GLY A 335 -8.57 22.92 9.77
N SER A 336 -7.34 23.24 10.18
CA SER A 336 -6.35 23.87 9.29
C SER A 336 -5.96 23.01 8.08
N TRP A 337 -6.18 21.69 8.15
CA TRP A 337 -6.06 20.77 7.01
C TRP A 337 -6.93 21.20 5.81
N ASP A 338 -8.09 21.79 6.08
CA ASP A 338 -9.08 22.26 5.10
C ASP A 338 -8.99 23.79 4.93
N SER A 339 -7.80 24.27 4.59
CA SER A 339 -7.51 25.69 4.32
C SER A 339 -6.54 25.84 3.15
N GLU A 340 -6.32 27.06 2.66
CA GLU A 340 -5.31 27.32 1.63
C GLU A 340 -3.91 26.89 2.10
N TYR A 341 -3.55 27.21 3.35
CA TYR A 341 -2.29 26.76 3.94
C TYR A 341 -2.21 25.24 4.07
N GLY A 342 -3.28 24.59 4.55
CA GLY A 342 -3.33 23.14 4.69
C GLY A 342 -3.15 22.43 3.34
N SER A 343 -3.85 22.91 2.30
CA SER A 343 -3.73 22.42 0.94
C SER A 343 -2.31 22.57 0.39
N PHE A 344 -1.67 23.73 0.63
CA PHE A 344 -0.28 23.96 0.27
C PHE A 344 0.67 22.98 0.97
N PHE A 345 0.61 22.92 2.31
CA PHE A 345 1.52 22.13 3.12
C PHE A 345 1.40 20.63 2.81
N LEU A 346 0.17 20.11 2.76
CA LEU A 346 -0.08 18.70 2.45
C LEU A 346 0.29 18.35 1.00
N SER A 347 0.10 19.29 0.06
CA SER A 347 0.56 19.12 -1.32
C SER A 347 2.08 19.04 -1.39
N TRP A 348 2.80 19.92 -0.69
CA TRP A 348 4.26 19.87 -0.61
C TRP A 348 4.73 18.56 0.04
N TYR A 349 4.25 18.25 1.24
CA TYR A 349 4.70 17.10 2.03
C TYR A 349 4.47 15.78 1.29
N SER A 350 3.30 15.60 0.66
CA SER A 350 3.03 14.40 -0.14
C SER A 350 3.80 14.36 -1.46
N SER A 351 4.03 15.52 -2.11
CA SER A 351 4.80 15.56 -3.36
C SER A 351 6.28 15.21 -3.14
N GLU A 352 6.87 15.63 -2.02
CA GLU A 352 8.25 15.26 -1.66
C GLU A 352 8.40 13.74 -1.54
N LEU A 353 7.42 13.06 -0.94
CA LEU A 353 7.37 11.60 -0.83
C LEU A 353 7.21 10.93 -2.20
N VAL A 354 6.27 11.40 -3.03
CA VAL A 354 6.07 10.89 -4.40
C VAL A 354 7.34 11.05 -5.24
N ASN A 355 8.00 12.20 -5.13
CA ASN A 355 9.25 12.49 -5.84
C ASN A 355 10.40 11.59 -5.35
N HIS A 356 10.46 11.26 -4.06
CA HIS A 356 11.43 10.30 -3.53
C HIS A 356 11.19 8.91 -4.13
N GLY A 357 9.95 8.42 -4.14
CA GLY A 357 9.58 7.15 -4.78
C GLY A 357 9.96 7.11 -6.27
N ASP A 358 9.77 8.21 -7.00
CA ASP A 358 10.17 8.34 -8.41
C ASP A 358 11.69 8.19 -8.60
N ARG A 359 12.49 8.86 -7.76
CA ARG A 359 13.96 8.74 -7.78
C ARG A 359 14.43 7.33 -7.43
N MET A 360 13.83 6.71 -6.43
CA MET A 360 14.16 5.35 -5.99
C MET A 360 13.88 4.34 -7.10
N LEU A 361 12.69 4.37 -7.70
CA LEU A 361 12.35 3.47 -8.81
C LEU A 361 13.18 3.74 -10.06
N GLU A 362 13.47 5.00 -10.40
CA GLU A 362 14.33 5.33 -11.53
C GLU A 362 15.74 4.72 -11.36
N MET A 363 16.31 4.88 -10.16
CA MET A 363 17.60 4.31 -9.81
C MET A 363 17.57 2.78 -9.92
N THR A 364 16.59 2.12 -9.28
CA THR A 364 16.44 0.66 -9.30
C THR A 364 16.28 0.14 -10.72
N LYS A 365 15.44 0.79 -11.53
CA LYS A 365 15.24 0.45 -12.95
C LYS A 365 16.53 0.51 -13.73
N ARG A 366 17.36 1.54 -13.54
CA ARG A 366 18.67 1.65 -14.20
C ARG A 366 19.64 0.54 -13.78
N VAL A 367 19.59 0.07 -12.53
CA VAL A 367 20.46 -1.01 -12.04
C VAL A 367 20.04 -2.37 -12.62
N PHE A 368 18.74 -2.66 -12.64
CA PHE A 368 18.17 -3.96 -13.01
C PHE A 368 17.55 -4.00 -14.43
N ASP A 369 17.85 -3.01 -15.27
CA ASP A 369 17.35 -2.95 -16.65
C ASP A 369 17.67 -4.25 -17.41
N LYS A 370 16.65 -4.80 -18.09
CA LYS A 370 16.73 -6.02 -18.91
C LYS A 370 17.25 -7.25 -18.17
N ARG A 371 16.94 -7.38 -16.87
CA ARG A 371 17.31 -8.55 -16.03
C ARG A 371 16.18 -9.55 -15.78
N GLY A 372 15.01 -9.34 -16.40
CA GLY A 372 13.87 -10.26 -16.25
C GLY A 372 13.20 -10.24 -14.88
N VAL A 373 13.50 -9.24 -14.04
CA VAL A 373 12.88 -9.05 -12.72
C VAL A 373 11.75 -8.02 -12.80
N THR A 374 10.72 -8.24 -11.99
CA THR A 374 9.69 -7.23 -11.70
C THR A 374 10.24 -6.23 -10.70
N LEU A 375 9.96 -4.94 -10.89
CA LEU A 375 10.27 -3.92 -9.89
C LEU A 375 9.03 -3.67 -9.03
N ALA A 376 9.22 -3.42 -7.74
CA ALA A 376 8.11 -3.09 -6.86
C ALA A 376 8.49 -1.98 -5.86
N ILE A 377 7.47 -1.28 -5.37
CA ILE A 377 7.53 -0.47 -4.16
C ILE A 377 6.36 -0.84 -3.25
N LYS A 378 6.51 -0.58 -1.96
CA LYS A 378 5.49 -0.88 -0.95
C LYS A 378 4.86 0.40 -0.40
N CYS A 379 3.54 0.42 -0.27
CA CYS A 379 2.82 1.43 0.50
C CYS A 379 2.24 0.81 1.78
N ALA A 380 2.20 1.62 2.83
CA ALA A 380 1.69 1.23 4.14
C ALA A 380 0.17 1.28 4.22
N GLY A 381 -0.44 0.30 4.90
CA GLY A 381 -1.87 0.23 5.17
C GLY A 381 -2.29 1.08 6.36
N VAL A 382 -2.35 2.40 6.19
CA VAL A 382 -2.74 3.33 7.26
C VAL A 382 -4.26 3.42 7.34
N HIS A 383 -4.88 2.43 7.95
CA HIS A 383 -6.34 2.25 7.91
C HIS A 383 -7.11 2.96 9.02
N TRP A 384 -6.46 3.40 10.11
CA TRP A 384 -7.11 4.14 11.19
C TRP A 384 -7.34 5.60 10.78
N TRP A 385 -8.42 6.21 11.28
CA TRP A 385 -8.92 7.53 10.84
C TRP A 385 -9.30 7.62 9.35
N TYR A 386 -9.27 6.54 8.59
CA TYR A 386 -9.71 6.52 7.19
C TYR A 386 -11.18 6.95 7.01
N ASN A 387 -12.01 6.74 8.03
CA ASN A 387 -13.43 7.12 8.01
C ASN A 387 -13.74 8.52 8.58
N VAL A 388 -12.74 9.38 8.82
CA VAL A 388 -12.94 10.81 9.11
C VAL A 388 -12.52 11.68 7.92
N ARG A 389 -13.05 12.91 7.80
CA ARG A 389 -12.77 13.79 6.65
C ARG A 389 -11.29 14.08 6.41
N SER A 390 -10.55 14.30 7.49
CA SER A 390 -9.14 14.67 7.44
C SER A 390 -8.19 13.50 7.18
N HIS A 391 -8.62 12.24 7.32
CA HIS A 391 -7.73 11.07 7.16
C HIS A 391 -6.39 11.24 7.90
N ALA A 392 -6.43 11.74 9.14
CA ALA A 392 -5.28 12.36 9.80
C ALA A 392 -3.99 11.50 9.80
N ALA A 393 -4.10 10.18 10.00
CA ALA A 393 -2.95 9.30 9.99
C ALA A 393 -2.34 9.09 8.60
N GLU A 394 -3.15 9.06 7.55
CA GLU A 394 -2.65 9.03 6.18
C GLU A 394 -1.91 10.33 5.85
N LEU A 395 -2.45 11.48 6.28
CA LEU A 395 -1.79 12.77 6.09
C LEU A 395 -0.42 12.82 6.77
N THR A 396 -0.30 12.42 8.03
CA THR A 396 1.00 12.41 8.74
C THR A 396 1.99 11.42 8.13
N ALA A 397 1.51 10.26 7.65
CA ALA A 397 2.29 9.28 6.91
C ALA A 397 2.72 9.75 5.51
N GLY A 398 2.14 10.84 4.99
CA GLY A 398 2.51 11.47 3.73
C GLY A 398 1.56 11.20 2.56
N TYR A 399 0.49 10.43 2.78
CA TYR A 399 -0.55 10.21 1.79
C TYR A 399 -1.57 11.34 1.90
N PHE A 400 -1.55 12.29 0.98
CA PHE A 400 -2.55 13.36 0.94
C PHE A 400 -3.88 12.85 0.38
N ASN A 401 -4.51 11.98 1.16
CA ASN A 401 -5.82 11.37 0.94
C ASN A 401 -6.83 12.12 1.81
N THR A 402 -7.97 12.54 1.25
CA THR A 402 -9.00 13.29 2.00
C THR A 402 -10.40 12.99 1.47
N ARG A 403 -11.39 13.01 2.37
CA ARG A 403 -12.82 13.06 2.01
C ARG A 403 -13.29 14.52 2.08
N ALA A 404 -13.92 14.99 1.00
CA ALA A 404 -14.25 16.39 0.70
C ALA A 404 -14.33 17.37 1.90
N GLY A 405 -13.47 18.39 1.86
CA GLY A 405 -13.41 19.65 2.61
C GLY A 405 -14.22 20.79 1.94
N GLU A 406 -14.29 21.96 2.59
CA GLU A 406 -14.74 23.22 1.98
C GLU A 406 -13.69 23.80 1.01
N PHE A 407 -12.40 23.68 1.33
CA PHE A 407 -11.27 24.18 0.55
C PHE A 407 -10.45 23.05 -0.09
N VAL A 408 -10.37 21.89 0.55
CA VAL A 408 -9.68 20.70 0.04
C VAL A 408 -10.70 19.71 -0.51
N SER A 409 -10.68 19.44 -1.83
CA SER A 409 -11.63 18.49 -2.42
C SER A 409 -11.39 17.05 -1.95
N GLU A 410 -12.34 16.16 -2.25
CA GLU A 410 -12.04 14.73 -2.22
C GLU A 410 -10.82 14.47 -3.12
N ARG A 411 -9.87 13.70 -2.61
CA ARG A 411 -8.58 13.48 -3.26
C ARG A 411 -8.11 12.07 -3.00
N ASP A 412 -7.80 11.37 -4.08
CA ASP A 412 -7.08 10.09 -4.03
C ASP A 412 -5.58 10.35 -3.82
N GLY A 413 -5.13 10.16 -2.58
CA GLY A 413 -3.73 10.37 -2.18
C GLY A 413 -2.74 9.35 -2.75
N TYR A 414 -3.24 8.20 -3.22
CA TYR A 414 -2.41 7.10 -3.73
C TYR A 414 -2.22 7.16 -5.25
N ALA A 415 -3.16 7.75 -5.98
CA ALA A 415 -3.08 7.91 -7.43
C ALA A 415 -1.74 8.51 -7.94
N PRO A 416 -1.12 9.53 -7.32
CA PRO A 416 0.20 10.00 -7.70
C PRO A 416 1.29 8.92 -7.59
N ILE A 417 1.29 8.11 -6.54
CA ILE A 417 2.24 7.02 -6.33
C ILE A 417 2.03 5.93 -7.38
N VAL A 418 0.78 5.55 -7.64
CA VAL A 418 0.44 4.58 -8.71
C VAL A 418 0.94 5.05 -10.07
N ARG A 419 0.82 6.35 -10.39
CA ARG A 419 1.38 6.90 -11.64
C ARG A 419 2.90 6.80 -11.71
N VAL A 420 3.61 6.93 -10.59
CA VAL A 420 5.05 6.69 -10.52
C VAL A 420 5.36 5.20 -10.79
N CYS A 421 4.60 4.27 -10.21
CA CYS A 421 4.72 2.84 -10.54
C CYS A 421 4.53 2.60 -12.04
N LYS A 422 3.48 3.18 -12.65
CA LYS A 422 3.22 3.07 -14.09
C LYS A 422 4.38 3.61 -14.93
N LYS A 423 4.90 4.79 -14.60
CA LYS A 423 6.04 5.42 -15.27
C LYS A 423 7.26 4.48 -15.32
N HIS A 424 7.51 3.75 -14.24
CA HIS A 424 8.67 2.87 -14.15
C HIS A 424 8.41 1.43 -14.60
N GLY A 425 7.15 1.03 -14.78
CA GLY A 425 6.77 -0.35 -15.02
C GLY A 425 6.92 -1.21 -13.76
N ALA A 426 6.70 -0.60 -12.60
CA ALA A 426 6.76 -1.25 -11.30
C ALA A 426 5.36 -1.71 -10.85
N ARG A 427 5.34 -2.73 -10.00
CA ARG A 427 4.20 -3.18 -9.23
C ARG A 427 4.06 -2.36 -7.95
N LEU A 428 2.83 -2.24 -7.45
CA LEU A 428 2.58 -1.70 -6.11
C LEU A 428 2.25 -2.85 -5.15
N ASN A 429 3.03 -2.97 -4.08
CA ASN A 429 2.79 -3.90 -2.98
C ASN A 429 2.07 -3.15 -1.85
N PHE A 430 1.05 -3.77 -1.26
CA PHE A 430 0.24 -3.16 -0.20
C PHE A 430 -0.20 -4.21 0.82
N THR A 431 -0.50 -3.77 2.04
CA THR A 431 -0.86 -4.64 3.16
C THR A 431 -2.36 -4.57 3.51
N CYS A 432 -2.78 -5.13 4.65
CA CYS A 432 -4.17 -5.17 5.15
C CYS A 432 -5.16 -5.99 4.30
N VAL A 433 -4.68 -6.95 3.51
CA VAL A 433 -5.54 -7.75 2.61
C VAL A 433 -6.48 -8.69 3.38
N GLU A 434 -6.14 -9.05 4.60
CA GLU A 434 -6.89 -9.93 5.49
C GLU A 434 -7.91 -9.23 6.39
N MET A 435 -7.81 -7.89 6.51
CA MET A 435 -8.55 -7.14 7.51
C MET A 435 -10.01 -6.91 7.14
N HIS A 436 -10.87 -6.95 8.16
CA HIS A 436 -12.24 -6.44 8.08
C HIS A 436 -12.37 -5.09 8.81
N ASP A 437 -13.30 -4.25 8.35
CA ASP A 437 -13.67 -3.04 9.08
C ASP A 437 -14.19 -3.40 10.48
N SER A 438 -14.90 -4.53 10.61
CA SER A 438 -15.44 -5.05 11.87
C SER A 438 -14.40 -5.59 12.85
N ASP A 439 -13.15 -5.79 12.42
CA ASP A 439 -12.06 -6.22 13.31
C ASP A 439 -11.60 -5.09 14.24
N HIS A 440 -12.06 -3.85 14.01
CA HIS A 440 -11.53 -2.66 14.65
C HIS A 440 -12.56 -1.99 15.59
N PRO A 441 -12.12 -1.42 16.73
CA PRO A 441 -13.01 -0.66 17.59
C PRO A 441 -13.59 0.56 16.86
N TRP A 442 -14.89 0.78 17.02
CA TRP A 442 -15.64 1.85 16.32
C TRP A 442 -15.02 3.25 16.50
N TYR A 443 -14.38 3.52 17.64
CA TYR A 443 -13.78 4.82 17.96
C TYR A 443 -12.45 5.08 17.25
N CYS A 444 -11.88 4.10 16.56
CA CYS A 444 -10.65 4.26 15.76
C CYS A 444 -10.94 4.76 14.34
N TYR A 445 -12.23 4.76 13.93
CA TYR A 445 -12.68 5.13 12.58
C TYR A 445 -11.86 4.42 11.48
N CYS A 446 -11.53 3.15 11.72
CA CYS A 446 -10.80 2.33 10.76
C CYS A 446 -11.63 2.07 9.51
N GLY A 447 -10.97 1.94 8.35
CA GLY A 447 -11.59 1.48 7.11
C GLY A 447 -10.63 0.73 6.19
N PRO A 448 -9.99 -0.37 6.64
CA PRO A 448 -9.07 -1.16 5.82
C PRO A 448 -9.71 -1.67 4.51
N GLU A 449 -11.00 -2.02 4.50
CA GLU A 449 -11.67 -2.53 3.29
C GLU A 449 -11.83 -1.42 2.24
N GLY A 450 -12.24 -0.23 2.68
CA GLY A 450 -12.35 0.95 1.83
C GLY A 450 -11.00 1.40 1.29
N LEU A 451 -9.98 1.41 2.14
CA LEU A 451 -8.60 1.75 1.78
C LEU A 451 -8.04 0.80 0.72
N LEU A 452 -8.16 -0.51 0.94
CA LEU A 452 -7.70 -1.52 0.00
C LEU A 452 -8.41 -1.36 -1.36
N ARG A 453 -9.74 -1.16 -1.36
CA ARG A 453 -10.50 -0.92 -2.59
C ARG A 453 -10.05 0.34 -3.31
N GLN A 454 -9.81 1.44 -2.60
CA GLN A 454 -9.36 2.71 -3.19
C GLN A 454 -8.06 2.53 -3.98
N ILE A 455 -7.05 1.91 -3.37
CA ILE A 455 -5.72 1.75 -3.98
C ILE A 455 -5.77 0.76 -5.13
N ARG A 456 -6.50 -0.35 -4.98
CA ARG A 456 -6.70 -1.31 -6.08
C ARG A 456 -7.42 -0.68 -7.26
N SER A 457 -8.43 0.14 -7.01
CA SER A 457 -9.13 0.90 -8.05
C SER A 457 -8.18 1.86 -8.75
N ALA A 458 -7.31 2.57 -8.01
CA ALA A 458 -6.28 3.41 -8.61
C ALA A 458 -5.29 2.60 -9.48
N CYS A 459 -4.79 1.47 -8.98
CA CYS A 459 -3.93 0.57 -9.76
C CYS A 459 -4.60 0.07 -11.04
N ALA A 460 -5.89 -0.31 -10.98
CA ALA A 460 -6.64 -0.75 -12.14
C ALA A 460 -6.77 0.36 -13.21
N ARG A 461 -7.13 1.59 -12.79
CA ARG A 461 -7.24 2.75 -13.70
C ARG A 461 -5.93 3.11 -14.41
N PHE A 462 -4.79 2.89 -13.76
CA PHE A 462 -3.47 3.19 -14.32
C PHE A 462 -2.75 1.97 -14.88
N ASP A 463 -3.40 0.81 -14.91
CA ASP A 463 -2.81 -0.44 -15.39
C ASP A 463 -1.46 -0.73 -14.70
N VAL A 464 -1.51 -0.78 -13.37
CA VAL A 464 -0.40 -1.11 -12.49
C VAL A 464 -0.73 -2.44 -11.78
N PRO A 465 0.12 -3.47 -11.90
CA PRO A 465 -0.06 -4.70 -11.14
C PRO A 465 -0.05 -4.41 -9.64
N PHE A 466 -1.01 -4.97 -8.92
CA PHE A 466 -1.15 -4.84 -7.48
C PHE A 466 -0.83 -6.17 -6.81
N ALA A 467 0.07 -6.17 -5.82
CA ALA A 467 0.31 -7.31 -4.95
C ALA A 467 -0.08 -7.00 -3.51
N GLY A 468 -0.52 -8.05 -2.83
CA GLY A 468 -1.08 -7.96 -1.49
C GLY A 468 -0.26 -8.68 -0.44
N GLU A 469 -0.33 -8.18 0.79
CA GLU A 469 0.21 -8.80 2.01
C GLU A 469 -0.85 -8.76 3.11
N ASN A 470 -0.84 -9.74 4.02
CA ASN A 470 -1.55 -9.57 5.29
C ASN A 470 -0.75 -8.66 6.23
N ALA A 471 -1.42 -7.82 7.00
CA ALA A 471 -0.77 -6.93 7.98
C ALA A 471 -0.45 -7.68 9.28
N LEU A 472 -1.35 -8.55 9.73
CA LEU A 472 -1.20 -9.35 10.95
C LEU A 472 -1.11 -10.84 10.62
N CYS A 473 -0.25 -11.56 11.32
CA CYS A 473 -0.11 -13.02 11.17
C CYS A 473 -1.37 -13.71 11.71
N ARG A 474 -2.20 -14.23 10.80
CA ARG A 474 -3.49 -14.87 11.11
C ARG A 474 -3.61 -16.21 10.39
N PHE A 475 -4.15 -17.20 11.08
CA PHE A 475 -4.35 -18.58 10.57
C PHE A 475 -5.81 -19.02 10.59
N ASP A 476 -6.72 -18.10 10.95
CA ASP A 476 -8.16 -18.34 10.99
C ASP A 476 -8.80 -18.25 9.61
N GLN A 477 -9.89 -19.01 9.41
CA GLN A 477 -10.57 -19.10 8.11
C GLN A 477 -11.17 -17.77 7.65
N ALA A 478 -11.60 -16.90 8.57
CA ALA A 478 -12.16 -15.60 8.20
C ALA A 478 -11.12 -14.72 7.49
N ALA A 479 -9.88 -14.69 8.01
CA ALA A 479 -8.77 -14.00 7.35
C ALA A 479 -8.45 -14.61 5.97
N TYR A 480 -8.39 -15.94 5.87
CA TYR A 480 -8.13 -16.62 4.59
C TYR A 480 -9.21 -16.40 3.54
N ASP A 481 -10.49 -16.52 3.91
CA ASP A 481 -11.63 -16.23 3.03
C ASP A 481 -11.58 -14.79 2.50
N LYS A 482 -11.23 -13.85 3.39
CA LYS A 482 -11.07 -12.45 3.04
C LYS A 482 -9.92 -12.23 2.06
N ILE A 483 -8.77 -12.86 2.31
CA ILE A 483 -7.61 -12.80 1.40
C ILE A 483 -7.97 -13.36 0.03
N ILE A 484 -8.57 -14.56 -0.04
CA ILE A 484 -8.95 -15.22 -1.29
C ILE A 484 -9.91 -14.32 -2.09
N LYS A 485 -10.97 -13.83 -1.44
CA LYS A 485 -11.93 -12.91 -2.06
C LYS A 485 -11.25 -11.67 -2.62
N ASN A 486 -10.37 -11.05 -1.83
CA ASN A 486 -9.66 -9.87 -2.27
C ASN A 486 -8.72 -10.21 -3.44
N CYS A 487 -7.98 -11.32 -3.39
CA CYS A 487 -7.05 -11.75 -4.44
C CYS A 487 -7.76 -12.08 -5.76
N ALA A 488 -8.92 -12.72 -5.71
CA ALA A 488 -9.70 -13.10 -6.89
C ALA A 488 -10.18 -11.88 -7.72
N GLY A 489 -10.39 -10.73 -7.09
CA GLY A 489 -10.96 -9.56 -7.77
C GLY A 489 -12.48 -9.65 -7.94
N GLU A 490 -13.01 -8.88 -8.88
CA GLU A 490 -14.44 -8.68 -9.09
C GLU A 490 -14.75 -8.83 -10.59
N GLY A 491 -15.55 -9.85 -10.92
CA GLY A 491 -15.99 -10.20 -12.28
C GLY A 491 -14.86 -10.31 -13.31
N ASN A 492 -15.19 -10.09 -14.58
CA ASN A 492 -14.30 -10.26 -15.73
C ASN A 492 -14.45 -9.17 -16.80
N ASP A 493 -15.07 -8.04 -16.45
CA ASP A 493 -15.29 -6.92 -17.36
C ASP A 493 -14.06 -5.99 -17.36
N GLU A 494 -13.27 -6.06 -18.44
CA GLU A 494 -12.06 -5.26 -18.62
C GLU A 494 -12.32 -3.75 -18.64
N GLU A 495 -13.48 -3.31 -19.14
CA GLU A 495 -13.84 -1.88 -19.20
C GLU A 495 -14.12 -1.37 -17.79
N MET A 496 -14.89 -2.13 -16.99
CA MET A 496 -15.15 -1.80 -15.59
C MET A 496 -13.87 -1.85 -14.74
N TRP A 497 -12.91 -2.72 -15.06
CA TRP A 497 -11.58 -2.68 -14.45
C TRP A 497 -10.82 -1.40 -14.80
N ARG A 498 -10.83 -0.96 -16.06
CA ARG A 498 -10.17 0.29 -16.49
C ARG A 498 -10.79 1.52 -15.86
N GLU A 499 -12.09 1.52 -15.64
CA GLU A 499 -12.78 2.60 -14.91
C GLU A 499 -12.49 2.54 -13.40
N GLY A 500 -11.99 1.40 -12.90
CA GLY A 500 -11.77 1.13 -11.48
C GLY A 500 -13.06 0.92 -10.70
N THR A 501 -14.18 0.64 -11.39
CA THR A 501 -15.48 0.33 -10.78
C THR A 501 -15.56 -1.14 -10.36
N MET A 502 -14.82 -2.02 -11.04
CA MET A 502 -14.51 -3.38 -10.62
C MET A 502 -12.99 -3.54 -10.46
N LEU A 503 -12.57 -4.56 -9.69
CA LEU A 503 -11.17 -4.79 -9.38
C LEU A 503 -10.64 -6.03 -10.11
N PRO A 504 -9.53 -5.95 -10.86
CA PRO A 504 -8.89 -7.13 -11.42
C PRO A 504 -8.29 -8.02 -10.32
N PRO A 505 -8.03 -9.32 -10.61
CA PRO A 505 -7.23 -10.18 -9.74
C PRO A 505 -5.90 -9.55 -9.33
N MET A 506 -5.39 -9.88 -8.14
CA MET A 506 -4.07 -9.45 -7.70
C MET A 506 -2.96 -10.17 -8.49
N ALA A 507 -1.80 -9.55 -8.61
CA ALA A 507 -0.66 -10.11 -9.31
C ALA A 507 0.06 -11.21 -8.50
N CYS A 508 0.06 -11.09 -7.18
CA CYS A 508 0.44 -12.13 -6.21
C CYS A 508 -0.03 -11.74 -4.80
N PHE A 509 0.06 -12.69 -3.88
CA PHE A 509 -0.13 -12.48 -2.46
C PHE A 509 1.08 -13.00 -1.68
N THR A 510 1.58 -12.25 -0.70
CA THR A 510 2.69 -12.64 0.16
C THR A 510 2.21 -12.76 1.61
N PHE A 511 2.30 -13.97 2.18
CA PHE A 511 1.88 -14.26 3.54
C PHE A 511 2.95 -13.90 4.57
N LEU A 512 2.57 -13.11 5.58
CA LEU A 512 3.39 -12.74 6.72
C LEU A 512 2.96 -13.60 7.93
N ARG A 513 3.80 -14.53 8.43
CA ARG A 513 5.19 -14.82 8.01
C ARG A 513 5.57 -16.29 8.27
N PHE A 514 6.65 -16.76 7.62
CA PHE A 514 7.37 -17.98 7.98
C PHE A 514 7.82 -17.90 9.45
N ASN A 515 7.24 -18.75 10.30
CA ASN A 515 7.57 -18.84 11.72
C ASN A 515 7.18 -20.23 12.27
N ALA A 516 7.52 -20.51 13.53
CA ALA A 516 7.19 -21.78 14.16
C ALA A 516 5.67 -22.04 14.26
N GLU A 517 4.85 -20.98 14.36
CA GLU A 517 3.40 -21.10 14.45
C GLU A 517 2.80 -21.61 13.13
N LEU A 518 3.25 -21.08 11.98
CA LEU A 518 2.85 -21.53 10.64
C LEU A 518 3.07 -23.03 10.46
N PHE A 519 4.17 -23.57 11.00
CA PHE A 519 4.50 -25.00 10.91
C PHE A 519 3.89 -25.85 12.05
N SER A 520 3.04 -25.28 12.90
CA SER A 520 2.26 -26.09 13.85
C SER A 520 1.23 -26.95 13.10
N PRO A 521 0.85 -28.15 13.60
CA PRO A 521 -0.01 -29.07 12.85
C PRO A 521 -1.34 -28.47 12.38
N PHE A 522 -1.99 -27.66 13.22
CA PHE A 522 -3.26 -27.02 12.87
C PHE A 522 -3.07 -25.86 11.89
N ALA A 523 -2.11 -24.96 12.15
CA ALA A 523 -1.90 -23.79 11.30
C ALA A 523 -1.39 -24.19 9.91
N PHE A 524 -0.49 -25.17 9.83
CA PHE A 524 0.06 -25.63 8.56
C PHE A 524 -0.99 -26.30 7.69
N GLU A 525 -1.86 -27.13 8.27
CA GLU A 525 -2.98 -27.73 7.53
C GLU A 525 -3.99 -26.67 7.07
N SER A 526 -4.31 -25.70 7.93
CA SER A 526 -5.16 -24.55 7.57
C SER A 526 -4.54 -23.73 6.42
N PHE A 527 -3.23 -23.50 6.47
CA PHE A 527 -2.47 -22.79 5.44
C PHE A 527 -2.38 -23.59 4.13
N ARG A 528 -2.17 -24.91 4.19
CA ARG A 528 -2.20 -25.79 3.02
C ARG A 528 -3.53 -25.71 2.28
N ILE A 529 -4.65 -25.74 3.03
CA ILE A 529 -6.00 -25.56 2.46
C ILE A 529 -6.14 -24.17 1.84
N PHE A 530 -5.64 -23.12 2.52
CA PHE A 530 -5.62 -21.77 1.96
C PHE A 530 -4.84 -21.67 0.63
N VAL A 531 -3.63 -22.24 0.54
CA VAL A 531 -2.84 -22.26 -0.70
C VAL A 531 -3.56 -23.01 -1.81
N GLN A 532 -4.18 -24.15 -1.48
CA GLN A 532 -5.01 -24.89 -2.43
C GLN A 532 -6.19 -24.04 -2.94
N ARG A 533 -6.91 -23.36 -2.04
CA ARG A 533 -8.04 -22.50 -2.42
C ARG A 533 -7.60 -21.27 -3.21
N MET A 534 -6.44 -20.67 -2.91
CA MET A 534 -5.86 -19.63 -3.74
C MET A 534 -5.65 -20.12 -5.18
N ARG A 535 -5.19 -21.36 -5.38
CA ARG A 535 -5.05 -21.95 -6.71
C ARG A 535 -6.41 -22.22 -7.39
N ASP A 536 -7.39 -22.71 -6.63
CA ASP A 536 -8.64 -23.23 -7.19
C ASP A 536 -9.73 -22.14 -7.34
N GLU A 537 -9.68 -21.07 -6.55
CA GLU A 537 -10.71 -20.01 -6.48
C GLU A 537 -10.24 -18.65 -7.04
N THR A 538 -8.97 -18.51 -7.44
CA THR A 538 -8.47 -17.26 -8.02
C THR A 538 -7.98 -17.42 -9.46
N GLY A 539 -7.94 -16.30 -10.19
CA GLY A 539 -7.71 -16.28 -11.64
C GLY A 539 -9.02 -16.37 -12.43
N LEU A 540 -9.01 -15.87 -13.66
CA LEU A 540 -10.12 -16.09 -14.59
C LEU A 540 -10.06 -17.54 -15.07
N LEU A 541 -11.04 -18.36 -14.68
CA LEU A 541 -11.25 -19.67 -15.30
C LEU A 541 -11.43 -19.46 -16.80
N ASP A 542 -10.63 -20.17 -17.61
CA ASP A 542 -10.80 -20.18 -19.05
C ASP A 542 -12.14 -20.83 -19.39
N THR A 543 -13.19 -20.03 -19.56
CA THR A 543 -14.50 -20.49 -20.02
C THR A 543 -14.52 -20.78 -21.52
N SER A 544 -13.38 -20.69 -22.22
CA SER A 544 -13.26 -21.01 -23.65
C SER A 544 -12.94 -22.48 -23.95
N ILE A 545 -12.79 -23.34 -22.93
CA ILE A 545 -12.85 -24.80 -23.15
C ILE A 545 -14.32 -25.17 -23.31
N GLY A 546 -14.74 -25.20 -24.58
CA GLY A 546 -16.08 -25.58 -25.00
C GLY A 546 -16.49 -26.95 -24.47
N ASP A 547 -17.78 -27.05 -24.20
CA ASP A 547 -18.56 -28.27 -24.05
C ASP A 547 -18.22 -29.23 -25.20
N THR A 548 -17.30 -30.17 -24.97
CA THR A 548 -17.11 -31.33 -25.84
C THR A 548 -17.76 -32.53 -25.18
N SER A 549 -19.09 -32.59 -25.28
CA SER A 549 -19.83 -33.86 -25.19
C SER A 549 -21.15 -33.76 -25.96
N ASP A 550 -21.04 -33.67 -27.28
CA ASP A 550 -22.08 -34.15 -28.20
C ASP A 550 -21.41 -35.17 -29.12
N GLU A 551 -21.22 -36.40 -28.62
CA GLU A 551 -21.05 -37.56 -29.51
C GLU A 551 -22.43 -38.05 -29.92
N GLU A 552 -22.68 -37.97 -31.22
CA GLU A 552 -23.83 -38.49 -31.93
C GLU A 552 -24.04 -39.98 -31.62
N ALA A 553 -25.05 -40.30 -30.81
CA ALA A 553 -25.56 -41.66 -30.71
C ALA A 553 -26.53 -41.92 -31.87
N SER A 554 -26.05 -42.71 -32.84
CA SER A 554 -26.82 -43.30 -33.92
C SER A 554 -28.02 -44.10 -33.38
N THR A 555 -29.19 -43.81 -33.94
CA THR A 555 -30.43 -44.55 -33.78
C THR A 555 -30.33 -45.95 -34.39
N GLU A 556 -30.61 -46.99 -33.61
CA GLU A 556 -31.19 -48.25 -34.07
C GLU A 556 -31.89 -48.96 -32.89
N ASP A 557 -33.21 -48.76 -32.85
CA ASP A 557 -34.26 -49.80 -32.83
C ASP A 557 -34.40 -50.83 -31.67
N VAL A 558 -35.57 -50.67 -31.00
CA VAL A 558 -36.52 -51.65 -30.42
C VAL A 558 -36.15 -52.44 -29.14
N ASP A 559 -36.82 -52.19 -28.02
CA ASP A 559 -38.01 -52.97 -27.56
C ASP A 559 -38.47 -52.67 -26.12
N GLU A 560 -39.81 -52.61 -26.01
CA GLU A 560 -40.72 -52.74 -24.88
C GLU A 560 -40.29 -52.45 -23.43
N ILE A 561 -40.87 -51.36 -22.90
CA ILE A 561 -41.09 -51.13 -21.47
C ILE A 561 -42.28 -51.99 -21.01
N SER A 562 -42.00 -52.99 -20.17
CA SER A 562 -42.97 -53.62 -19.28
C SER A 562 -42.82 -53.03 -17.88
N SER A 563 -43.90 -52.40 -17.43
CA SER A 563 -44.09 -51.86 -16.09
C SER A 563 -44.29 -52.97 -15.07
N GLU A 564 -43.51 -53.01 -13.98
CA GLU A 564 -44.04 -53.34 -12.65
C GLU A 564 -43.02 -53.19 -11.50
N SER A 565 -43.55 -52.69 -10.37
CA SER A 565 -43.07 -52.87 -8.99
C SER A 565 -41.90 -52.02 -8.49
N ARG A 566 -42.16 -50.89 -7.83
CA ARG A 566 -42.44 -50.73 -6.38
C ARG A 566 -41.24 -51.01 -5.44
N VAL A 567 -40.78 -49.91 -4.82
CA VAL A 567 -40.76 -49.69 -3.35
C VAL A 567 -39.88 -50.64 -2.51
N GLN A 568 -38.82 -50.14 -1.87
CA GLN A 568 -38.75 -49.74 -0.44
C GLN A 568 -37.31 -49.77 0.12
N LEU A 569 -36.99 -48.71 0.89
CA LEU A 569 -36.06 -48.62 2.05
C LEU A 569 -34.57 -48.96 1.81
N GLY A 570 -33.61 -48.12 2.18
CA GLY A 570 -33.58 -47.24 3.34
C GLY A 570 -32.78 -47.91 4.46
N LEU A 571 -31.47 -47.63 4.48
CA LEU A 571 -30.66 -47.30 5.65
C LEU A 571 -29.44 -46.50 5.18
#